data_AF-A0A349CI12-F1
#
_entry.id   AF-A0A349CI12-F1
#
_cell.length_a   1.000
_cell.length_b   1.000
_cell.length_c   1.000
_cell.angle_alpha   90.00
_cell.angle_beta   90.00
_cell.angle_gamma   90.00
#
_symmetry.space_group_name_H-M   'P 1'
#
loop_
_entity.id
_entity.type
_entity.pdbx_description
1 polymer ?
#
loop_
_entity_poly.entity_id
_entity_poly.type
_entity_poly.pdbx_seq_one_letter_code
_entity_poly.pdbx_strand_id
1 'polypeptide(L)'
;QPSPLSFANAYKNLAKESDEILVITLSSKLSGTYQSALSAINMVDGICRIEVMDSQKIIMSFGLAVIAAAKMANAGEGIDEIITQTKARLQNSQLVAYFDTLKYLAKGGRVGKAQGFVGSLLSVKPILTIKDGEMAPLTRVRSKAAGIDYLCNAVAATDNIESVGVEHCTTPEDAELLIERISS
;
A
#
# COMPACT_ATOMS: atom_id res chain seq x y z
N GLN A 1 -6.52 -9.05 -10.50
CA GLN A 1 -5.05 -9.15 -10.41
C GLN A 1 -4.50 -9.52 -11.79
N PRO A 2 -3.26 -9.10 -12.15
CA PRO A 2 -2.60 -9.55 -13.36
C PRO A 2 -2.36 -11.07 -13.36
N SER A 3 -2.27 -11.66 -14.55
CA SER A 3 -1.96 -13.09 -14.69
C SER A 3 -0.46 -13.36 -14.49
N PRO A 4 -0.06 -14.59 -14.10
CA PRO A 4 1.35 -14.98 -14.10
C PRO A 4 2.03 -14.77 -15.45
N LEU A 5 1.33 -15.00 -16.57
CA LEU A 5 1.88 -14.75 -17.91
C LEU A 5 2.21 -13.28 -18.15
N SER A 6 1.39 -12.36 -17.63
CA SER A 6 1.68 -10.91 -17.70
C SER A 6 2.98 -10.55 -16.99
N PHE A 7 3.22 -11.14 -15.81
CA PHE A 7 4.47 -10.98 -15.08
C PHE A 7 5.64 -11.63 -15.80
N ALA A 8 5.49 -12.86 -16.30
CA ALA A 8 6.54 -13.58 -17.02
C ALA A 8 7.00 -12.81 -18.26
N ASN A 9 6.06 -12.20 -19.00
CA ASN A 9 6.40 -11.34 -20.15
C ASN A 9 7.17 -10.09 -19.72
N ALA A 10 6.81 -9.47 -18.59
CA ALA A 10 7.55 -8.33 -18.04
C ALA A 10 8.98 -8.75 -17.64
N TYR A 11 9.13 -9.87 -16.94
CA TYR A 11 10.43 -10.42 -16.54
C TYR A 11 11.32 -10.73 -17.75
N LYS A 12 10.78 -11.41 -18.77
CA LYS A 12 11.52 -11.70 -20.02
C LYS A 12 11.99 -10.44 -20.75
N ASN A 13 11.25 -9.35 -20.66
CA ASN A 13 11.65 -8.10 -21.29
C ASN A 13 12.73 -7.39 -20.47
N LEU A 14 12.56 -7.29 -19.15
CA LEU A 14 13.54 -6.66 -18.26
C LEU A 14 14.86 -7.44 -18.23
N ALA A 15 14.81 -8.77 -18.24
CA ALA A 15 16.01 -9.63 -18.23
C ALA A 15 16.89 -9.50 -19.49
N LYS A 16 16.46 -8.79 -20.53
CA LYS A 16 17.30 -8.45 -21.70
C LYS A 16 18.30 -7.34 -21.39
N GLU A 17 18.01 -6.53 -20.38
CA GLU A 17 18.73 -5.28 -20.08
C GLU A 17 19.13 -5.19 -18.60
N SER A 18 18.83 -6.20 -17.79
CA SER A 18 19.07 -6.20 -16.34
C SER A 18 19.40 -7.60 -15.83
N ASP A 19 20.40 -7.69 -14.96
CA ASP A 19 20.81 -8.93 -14.31
C ASP A 19 19.96 -9.27 -13.08
N GLU A 20 19.28 -8.27 -12.50
CA GLU A 20 18.47 -8.40 -11.29
C GLU A 20 17.14 -7.65 -11.43
N ILE A 21 16.05 -8.24 -10.92
CA ILE A 21 14.70 -7.67 -10.92
C ILE A 21 14.10 -7.80 -9.52
N LEU A 22 13.77 -6.66 -8.90
CA LEU A 22 12.97 -6.61 -7.68
C LEU A 22 11.51 -6.27 -7.99
N VAL A 23 10.60 -7.15 -7.60
CA VAL A 23 9.15 -7.00 -7.78
C VAL A 23 8.50 -6.77 -6.43
N ILE A 24 8.08 -5.55 -6.16
CA ILE A 24 7.41 -5.21 -4.90
C ILE A 24 5.90 -5.13 -5.17
N THR A 25 5.11 -5.95 -4.48
CA THR A 25 3.65 -5.99 -4.66
C THR A 25 2.92 -5.41 -3.46
N LEU A 26 1.69 -4.94 -3.69
CA LEU A 26 0.73 -4.73 -2.60
C LEU A 26 0.50 -6.01 -1.78
N SER A 27 -0.11 -5.87 -0.60
CA SER A 27 -0.32 -6.97 0.32
C SER A 27 -0.96 -8.20 -0.32
N SER A 28 -0.31 -9.36 -0.13
CA SER A 28 -0.84 -10.68 -0.54
C SER A 28 -2.18 -11.05 0.11
N LYS A 29 -2.51 -10.46 1.26
CA LYS A 29 -3.79 -10.67 1.96
C LYS A 29 -4.98 -9.99 1.27
N LEU A 30 -4.71 -8.98 0.44
CA LEU A 30 -5.75 -8.20 -0.25
C LEU A 30 -5.85 -8.52 -1.74
N SER A 31 -4.78 -9.05 -2.34
CA SER A 31 -4.72 -9.41 -3.74
C SER A 31 -3.83 -10.62 -4.00
N GLY A 32 -4.23 -11.48 -4.94
CA GLY A 32 -3.40 -12.56 -5.47
C GLY A 32 -2.23 -12.09 -6.35
N THR A 33 -1.98 -10.77 -6.47
CA THR A 33 -0.89 -10.21 -7.28
C THR A 33 0.48 -10.76 -6.87
N TYR A 34 0.75 -10.88 -5.56
CA TYR A 34 1.99 -11.48 -5.04
C TYR A 34 2.18 -12.91 -5.56
N GLN A 35 1.14 -13.74 -5.46
CA GLN A 35 1.20 -15.13 -5.93
C GLN A 35 1.37 -15.21 -7.45
N SER A 36 0.69 -14.35 -8.21
CA SER A 36 0.87 -14.29 -9.67
C SER A 36 2.32 -13.94 -10.05
N ALA A 37 2.92 -12.96 -9.37
CA ALA A 37 4.31 -12.55 -9.58
C ALA A 37 5.29 -13.69 -9.22
N LEU A 38 5.09 -14.31 -8.05
CA LEU A 38 5.93 -15.42 -7.60
C LEU A 38 5.87 -16.63 -8.54
N SER A 39 4.66 -17.02 -8.98
CA SER A 39 4.49 -18.15 -9.91
C SER A 39 5.12 -17.89 -11.28
N ALA A 40 5.24 -16.62 -11.70
CA ALA A 40 5.80 -16.25 -12.98
C ALA A 40 7.34 -16.44 -13.06
N ILE A 41 8.04 -16.55 -11.92
CA ILE A 41 9.48 -16.88 -11.89
C ILE A 41 9.74 -18.22 -12.57
N ASN A 42 8.89 -19.22 -12.33
CA ASN A 42 9.04 -20.56 -12.94
C ASN A 42 8.69 -20.61 -14.44
N MET A 43 8.24 -19.49 -15.02
CA MET A 43 7.85 -19.40 -16.44
C MET A 43 8.90 -18.70 -17.31
N VAL A 44 10.00 -18.26 -16.70
CA VAL A 44 11.10 -17.58 -17.37
C VAL A 44 12.36 -18.42 -17.23
N ASP A 45 13.01 -18.69 -18.35
CA ASP A 45 14.34 -19.30 -18.38
C ASP A 45 15.36 -18.17 -18.27
N GLY A 46 16.35 -18.27 -17.39
CA GLY A 46 17.38 -17.24 -17.31
C GLY A 46 18.29 -17.28 -16.08
N ILE A 47 19.37 -16.50 -16.18
CA ILE A 47 20.37 -16.26 -15.14
C ILE A 47 19.99 -15.02 -14.31
N CYS A 48 19.00 -14.25 -14.77
CA CYS A 48 18.51 -13.04 -14.10
C CYS A 48 17.93 -13.38 -12.73
N ARG A 49 18.42 -12.71 -11.69
CA ARG A 49 17.92 -12.87 -10.32
C ARG A 49 16.60 -12.13 -10.16
N ILE A 50 15.52 -12.84 -9.84
CA ILE A 50 14.20 -12.24 -9.64
C ILE A 50 13.76 -12.44 -8.19
N GLU A 51 13.52 -11.34 -7.49
CA GLU A 51 13.04 -11.32 -6.12
C GLU A 51 11.61 -10.73 -6.07
N VAL A 52 10.69 -11.43 -5.41
CA VAL A 52 9.31 -10.95 -5.24
C VAL A 52 9.04 -10.67 -3.77
N MET A 53 8.78 -9.41 -3.45
CA MET A 53 8.51 -8.92 -2.11
C MET A 53 7.02 -8.64 -1.92
N ASP A 54 6.40 -9.32 -0.95
CA ASP A 54 5.11 -8.92 -0.40
C ASP A 54 5.30 -7.74 0.56
N SER A 55 4.80 -6.56 0.20
CA SER A 55 4.94 -5.38 1.05
C SER A 55 4.10 -5.45 2.33
N GLN A 56 3.04 -6.27 2.36
CA GLN A 56 1.98 -6.22 3.36
C GLN A 56 1.35 -4.82 3.58
N LYS A 57 1.51 -3.93 2.59
CA LYS A 57 0.97 -2.58 2.58
C LYS A 57 0.15 -2.36 1.31
N ILE A 58 -0.54 -1.23 1.26
CA ILE A 58 -1.33 -0.79 0.10
C ILE A 58 -1.18 0.72 -0.04
N ILE A 59 -1.68 1.29 -1.15
CA ILE A 59 -1.81 2.75 -1.28
C ILE A 59 -0.40 3.36 -1.18
N MET A 60 -0.24 4.65 -0.91
CA MET A 60 1.08 5.30 -0.81
C MET A 60 1.90 4.84 0.40
N SER A 61 1.32 4.15 1.41
CA SER A 61 2.12 3.46 2.44
C SER A 61 3.00 2.33 1.88
N PHE A 62 2.62 1.81 0.71
CA PHE A 62 3.41 0.93 -0.16
C PHE A 62 4.14 1.74 -1.24
N GLY A 63 3.44 2.66 -1.91
CA GLY A 63 3.96 3.42 -3.05
C GLY A 63 5.21 4.25 -2.75
N LEU A 64 5.28 4.91 -1.58
CA LEU A 64 6.47 5.66 -1.17
C LEU A 64 7.71 4.77 -1.01
N ALA A 65 7.53 3.56 -0.48
CA ALA A 65 8.62 2.60 -0.35
C ALA A 65 9.09 2.09 -1.73
N VAL A 66 8.17 1.88 -2.67
CA VAL A 66 8.52 1.51 -4.06
C VAL A 66 9.26 2.64 -4.78
N ILE A 67 8.85 3.89 -4.59
CA ILE A 67 9.56 5.05 -5.14
C ILE A 67 10.99 5.12 -4.57
N ALA A 68 11.16 4.90 -3.27
CA ALA A 68 12.49 4.85 -2.66
C ALA A 68 13.34 3.71 -3.23
N ALA A 69 12.77 2.51 -3.39
CA ALA A 69 13.45 1.37 -4.02
C ALA A 69 13.91 1.68 -5.45
N ALA A 70 13.05 2.31 -6.26
CA ALA A 70 13.39 2.70 -7.62
C ALA A 70 14.52 3.76 -7.66
N LYS A 71 14.55 4.69 -6.70
CA LYS A 71 15.64 5.67 -6.56
C LYS A 71 16.98 4.99 -6.22
N MET A 72 16.97 4.02 -5.29
CA MET A 72 18.17 3.26 -4.93
C MET A 72 18.68 2.42 -6.12
N ALA A 73 17.77 1.77 -6.86
CA ALA A 73 18.11 1.05 -8.09
C ALA A 73 18.74 1.97 -9.15
N ASN A 74 18.18 3.16 -9.37
CA ASN A 74 18.75 4.16 -10.28
C ASN A 74 20.11 4.70 -9.82
N ALA A 75 20.40 4.66 -8.52
CA ALA A 75 21.69 5.03 -7.96
C ALA A 75 22.73 3.90 -8.06
N GLY A 76 22.36 2.72 -8.57
CA GLY A 76 23.24 1.56 -8.71
C GLY A 76 23.43 0.76 -7.43
N GLU A 77 22.54 0.91 -6.44
CA GLU A 77 22.57 0.06 -5.25
C GLU A 77 22.21 -1.39 -5.58
N GLY A 78 22.83 -2.35 -4.89
CA GLY A 78 22.58 -3.77 -5.09
C GLY A 78 21.22 -4.23 -4.55
N ILE A 79 20.62 -5.25 -5.16
CA ILE A 79 19.25 -5.68 -4.84
C ILE A 79 19.03 -6.06 -3.37
N ASP A 80 20.03 -6.66 -2.70
CA ASP A 80 19.92 -7.06 -1.29
C ASP A 80 19.83 -5.87 -0.34
N GLU A 81 20.56 -4.79 -0.63
CA GLU A 81 20.49 -3.54 0.12
C GLU A 81 19.14 -2.87 -0.11
N ILE A 82 18.71 -2.79 -1.37
CA ILE A 82 17.39 -2.26 -1.75
C ILE A 82 16.28 -3.01 -1.01
N ILE A 83 16.35 -4.34 -0.95
CA ILE A 83 15.39 -5.16 -0.23
C ILE A 83 15.37 -4.83 1.27
N THR A 84 16.56 -4.72 1.87
CA THR A 84 16.71 -4.45 3.31
C THR A 84 16.15 -3.07 3.67
N GLN A 85 16.54 -2.03 2.93
CA GLN A 85 16.08 -0.66 3.14
C GLN A 85 14.57 -0.52 2.86
N THR A 86 14.06 -1.16 1.81
CA THR A 86 12.62 -1.14 1.50
C THR A 86 11.81 -1.81 2.61
N LYS A 87 12.26 -2.95 3.15
CA LYS A 87 11.61 -3.61 4.29
C LYS A 87 11.57 -2.69 5.51
N ALA A 88 12.68 -2.02 5.83
CA ALA A 88 12.73 -1.07 6.94
C ALA A 88 11.75 0.10 6.76
N ARG A 89 11.63 0.64 5.54
CA ARG A 89 10.66 1.70 5.21
C ARG A 89 9.22 1.22 5.34
N LEU A 90 8.91 0.02 4.85
CA LEU A 90 7.58 -0.58 4.97
C LEU A 90 7.19 -0.86 6.43
N GLN A 91 8.14 -1.29 7.26
CA GLN A 91 7.90 -1.48 8.70
C GLN A 91 7.52 -0.18 9.41
N ASN A 92 8.13 0.94 9.00
CA ASN A 92 7.87 2.26 9.55
C ASN A 92 6.74 3.02 8.84
N SER A 93 6.11 2.46 7.80
CA SER A 93 5.03 3.13 7.09
C SER A 93 3.67 2.96 7.79
N GLN A 94 2.86 4.01 7.76
CA GLN A 94 1.53 4.03 8.34
C GLN A 94 0.45 4.28 7.28
N LEU A 95 -0.74 3.75 7.51
CA LEU A 95 -1.95 4.03 6.74
C LEU A 95 -3.07 4.39 7.70
N VAL A 96 -3.70 5.55 7.50
CA VAL A 96 -4.93 5.93 8.20
C VAL A 96 -5.91 6.41 7.15
N ALA A 97 -7.05 5.74 7.03
CA ALA A 97 -8.01 5.96 5.96
C ALA A 97 -9.43 6.15 6.50
N TYR A 98 -10.05 7.27 6.14
CA TYR A 98 -11.46 7.55 6.38
C TYR A 98 -12.32 6.90 5.30
N PHE A 99 -13.47 6.35 5.70
CA PHE A 99 -14.46 5.80 4.78
C PHE A 99 -15.84 6.39 5.07
N ASP A 100 -16.60 6.70 4.01
CA ASP A 100 -18.02 7.01 4.15
C ASP A 100 -18.86 5.77 4.45
N THR A 101 -18.42 4.61 3.96
CA THR A 101 -19.08 3.32 4.15
C THR A 101 -18.09 2.18 3.92
N LEU A 102 -18.26 1.05 4.62
CA LEU A 102 -17.52 -0.19 4.34
C LEU A 102 -18.21 -1.10 3.33
N LYS A 103 -19.37 -0.72 2.78
CA LYS A 103 -20.15 -1.53 1.84
C LYS A 103 -19.30 -2.09 0.70
N TYR A 104 -18.41 -1.28 0.12
CA TYR A 104 -17.60 -1.67 -1.02
C TYR A 104 -16.41 -2.55 -0.64
N LEU A 105 -15.76 -2.30 0.49
CA LEU A 105 -14.74 -3.21 1.04
C LEU A 105 -15.35 -4.57 1.37
N ALA A 106 -16.54 -4.60 1.96
CA ALA A 106 -17.26 -5.83 2.30
C ALA A 106 -17.71 -6.57 1.03
N LYS A 107 -18.35 -5.89 0.07
CA LYS A 107 -18.76 -6.48 -1.21
C LYS A 107 -17.55 -7.00 -2.00
N GLY A 108 -16.41 -6.31 -1.89
CA GLY A 108 -15.15 -6.76 -2.45
C GLY A 108 -14.51 -7.91 -1.68
N GLY A 109 -14.91 -8.22 -0.45
CA GLY A 109 -14.24 -9.23 0.38
C GLY A 109 -12.87 -8.80 0.91
N ARG A 110 -12.54 -7.49 0.87
CA ARG A 110 -11.27 -6.92 1.33
C ARG A 110 -11.39 -6.16 2.65
N VAL A 111 -12.55 -6.26 3.31
CA VAL A 111 -12.79 -5.61 4.61
C VAL A 111 -11.94 -6.22 5.74
N GLY A 112 -11.47 -7.47 5.57
CA GLY A 112 -10.54 -8.13 6.49
C GLY A 112 -11.02 -8.12 7.93
N LYS A 113 -10.12 -7.74 8.85
CA LYS A 113 -10.38 -7.63 10.29
C LYS A 113 -11.43 -6.56 10.65
N ALA A 114 -11.77 -5.66 9.73
CA ALA A 114 -12.84 -4.69 9.93
C ALA A 114 -14.25 -5.26 9.65
N GLN A 115 -14.40 -6.56 9.38
CA GLN A 115 -15.69 -7.20 9.11
C GLN A 115 -16.74 -6.93 10.21
N GLY A 116 -16.33 -6.87 11.48
CA GLY A 116 -17.21 -6.57 12.61
C GLY A 116 -17.82 -5.16 12.57
N PHE A 117 -17.25 -4.24 11.79
CA PHE A 117 -17.78 -2.89 11.63
C PHE A 117 -18.89 -2.82 10.59
N VAL A 118 -19.06 -3.80 9.69
CA VAL A 118 -19.99 -3.74 8.55
C VAL A 118 -21.47 -3.64 8.97
N GLY A 119 -21.85 -4.18 10.14
CA GLY A 119 -23.23 -4.20 10.62
C GLY A 119 -23.67 -2.99 11.46
N SER A 120 -22.73 -2.16 11.96
CA SER A 120 -23.04 -1.04 12.88
C SER A 120 -23.05 0.34 12.21
N LEU A 121 -23.06 0.42 10.87
CA LEU A 121 -22.65 1.62 10.12
C LEU A 121 -23.74 2.65 9.82
N LEU A 122 -24.99 2.45 10.23
CA LEU A 122 -26.08 3.35 9.83
C LEU A 122 -25.91 4.82 10.31
N SER A 123 -24.94 5.12 11.17
CA SER A 123 -24.71 6.50 11.65
C SER A 123 -23.24 6.84 11.96
N VAL A 124 -22.28 6.03 11.53
CA VAL A 124 -20.86 6.24 11.86
C VAL A 124 -19.97 6.07 10.63
N LYS A 125 -18.87 6.84 10.62
CA LYS A 125 -17.85 6.87 9.59
C LYS A 125 -16.61 6.11 10.08
N PRO A 126 -16.26 4.97 9.48
CA PRO A 126 -15.10 4.19 9.90
C PRO A 126 -13.79 4.90 9.56
N ILE A 127 -12.81 4.74 10.46
CA ILE A 127 -11.41 5.01 10.18
C ILE A 127 -10.65 3.69 10.33
N LEU A 128 -9.94 3.31 9.27
CA LEU A 128 -9.23 2.04 9.17
C LEU A 128 -7.72 2.26 9.00
N THR A 129 -6.97 1.18 9.24
CA THR A 129 -5.54 1.04 8.96
C THR A 129 -5.27 -0.31 8.30
N ILE A 130 -3.99 -0.63 8.08
CA ILE A 130 -3.51 -1.95 7.67
C ILE A 130 -2.82 -2.62 8.86
N LYS A 131 -3.19 -3.86 9.18
CA LYS A 131 -2.54 -4.67 10.22
C LYS A 131 -2.36 -6.12 9.76
N ASP A 132 -1.12 -6.59 9.77
CA ASP A 132 -0.70 -7.90 9.23
C ASP A 132 -1.20 -8.11 7.78
N GLY A 133 -1.06 -7.07 6.95
CA GLY A 133 -1.49 -7.08 5.55
C GLY A 133 -2.98 -6.90 5.29
N GLU A 134 -3.83 -6.87 6.32
CA GLU A 134 -5.29 -6.77 6.16
C GLU A 134 -5.85 -5.44 6.64
N MET A 135 -6.98 -5.02 6.07
CA MET A 135 -7.75 -3.88 6.58
C MET A 135 -8.18 -4.14 8.02
N ALA A 136 -7.89 -3.20 8.91
CA ALA A 136 -8.19 -3.30 10.33
C ALA A 136 -8.85 -2.01 10.84
N PRO A 137 -9.78 -2.10 11.79
CA PRO A 137 -10.42 -0.93 12.37
C PRO A 137 -9.48 -0.18 13.31
N LEU A 138 -9.45 1.15 13.20
CA LEU A 138 -8.87 2.03 14.21
C LEU A 138 -9.96 2.61 15.11
N THR A 139 -10.95 3.29 14.52
CA THR A 139 -12.02 3.96 15.26
C THR A 139 -13.25 4.24 14.40
N ARG A 140 -14.25 4.89 14.98
CA ARG A 140 -15.48 5.36 14.33
C ARG A 140 -15.73 6.80 14.74
N VAL A 141 -15.96 7.66 13.75
CA VAL A 141 -16.37 9.06 13.96
C VAL A 141 -17.80 9.28 13.48
N ARG A 142 -18.41 10.40 13.84
CA ARG A 142 -19.84 10.67 13.53
C ARG A 142 -20.04 11.56 12.31
N SER A 143 -19.01 12.29 11.88
CA SER A 143 -19.09 13.22 10.75
C SER A 143 -17.81 13.16 9.91
N LYS A 144 -17.89 13.67 8.67
CA LYS A 144 -16.73 13.84 7.80
C LYS A 144 -15.69 14.77 8.43
N ALA A 145 -16.13 15.91 8.99
CA ALA A 145 -15.25 16.87 9.66
C ALA A 145 -14.42 16.22 10.77
N ALA A 146 -15.05 15.42 11.64
CA ALA A 146 -14.34 14.66 12.67
C ALA A 146 -13.39 13.60 12.09
N GLY A 147 -13.69 13.08 10.89
CA GLY A 147 -12.80 12.20 10.14
C GLY A 147 -11.55 12.92 9.67
N ILE A 148 -11.70 14.10 9.04
CA ILE A 148 -10.56 14.93 8.62
C ILE A 148 -9.73 15.36 9.84
N ASP A 149 -10.37 15.78 10.93
CA ASP A 149 -9.67 16.12 12.19
C ASP A 149 -8.83 14.95 12.70
N TYR A 150 -9.37 13.73 12.65
CA TYR A 150 -8.62 12.54 13.04
C TYR A 150 -7.41 12.30 12.13
N LEU A 151 -7.55 12.47 10.81
CA LEU A 151 -6.43 12.33 9.88
C LEU A 151 -5.34 13.38 10.14
N CYS A 152 -5.72 14.64 10.36
CA CYS A 152 -4.76 15.69 10.75
C CYS A 152 -4.03 15.33 12.04
N ASN A 153 -4.75 14.89 13.07
CA ASN A 153 -4.16 14.50 14.35
C ASN A 153 -3.25 13.28 14.23
N ALA A 154 -3.56 12.33 13.35
CA ALA A 154 -2.70 11.18 13.11
C ALA A 154 -1.35 11.58 12.49
N VAL A 155 -1.36 12.54 11.57
CA VAL A 155 -0.14 13.13 11.01
C VAL A 155 0.62 13.91 12.09
N ALA A 156 -0.05 14.80 12.82
CA ALA A 156 0.57 15.63 13.86
C ALA A 156 1.16 14.82 15.03
N ALA A 157 0.61 13.64 15.32
CA ALA A 157 1.10 12.74 16.37
C ALA A 157 2.26 11.82 15.90
N THR A 158 2.67 11.89 14.64
CA THR A 158 3.76 11.09 14.10
C THR A 158 5.04 11.92 14.00
N ASP A 159 6.06 11.54 14.77
CA ASP A 159 7.37 12.17 14.72
C ASP A 159 8.19 11.69 13.50
N ASN A 160 9.12 12.53 13.03
CA ASN A 160 10.13 12.17 12.01
C ASN A 160 9.53 11.64 10.69
N ILE A 161 8.49 12.28 10.18
CA ILE A 161 7.87 11.92 8.91
C ILE A 161 8.82 12.24 7.75
N GLU A 162 9.24 11.21 7.02
CA GLU A 162 10.01 11.36 5.78
C GLU A 162 9.14 11.87 4.62
N SER A 163 7.91 11.36 4.50
CA SER A 163 6.98 11.69 3.41
C SER A 163 5.54 11.37 3.79
N VAL A 164 4.60 12.16 3.27
CA VAL A 164 3.15 11.92 3.40
C VAL A 164 2.53 11.77 2.02
N GLY A 165 1.72 10.73 1.84
CA GLY A 165 0.83 10.59 0.68
C GLY A 165 -0.61 10.86 1.10
N VAL A 166 -1.27 11.79 0.42
CA VAL A 166 -2.71 12.04 0.56
C VAL A 166 -3.42 11.49 -0.68
N GLU A 167 -4.44 10.66 -0.47
CA GLU A 167 -5.21 10.01 -1.54
C GLU A 167 -6.70 10.20 -1.35
N HIS A 168 -7.43 10.28 -2.47
CA HIS A 168 -8.88 10.26 -2.51
C HIS A 168 -9.37 9.35 -3.62
N CYS A 169 -10.62 8.89 -3.53
CA CYS A 169 -11.27 8.16 -4.62
C CYS A 169 -12.21 9.05 -5.43
N THR A 170 -13.03 9.87 -4.76
CA THR A 170 -14.11 10.66 -5.41
C THR A 170 -14.34 12.03 -4.76
N THR A 171 -13.39 12.50 -3.94
CA THR A 171 -13.53 13.69 -3.09
C THR A 171 -12.22 14.49 -3.09
N PRO A 172 -11.84 15.09 -4.23
CA PRO A 172 -10.60 15.87 -4.34
C PRO A 172 -10.58 17.05 -3.37
N GLU A 173 -11.71 17.70 -3.13
CA GLU A 173 -11.81 18.87 -2.24
C GLU A 173 -11.48 18.51 -0.79
N ASP A 174 -11.87 17.31 -0.34
CA ASP A 174 -11.54 16.81 1.00
C ASP A 174 -10.02 16.53 1.15
N ALA A 175 -9.37 16.06 0.08
CA ALA A 175 -7.93 15.84 0.05
C ALA A 175 -7.17 17.16 0.06
N GLU A 176 -7.59 18.15 -0.73
CA GLU A 176 -7.03 19.50 -0.73
C GLU A 176 -7.13 20.16 0.65
N LEU A 177 -8.30 20.07 1.30
CA LEU A 177 -8.50 20.54 2.66
C LEU A 177 -7.56 19.84 3.65
N LEU A 178 -7.39 18.53 3.54
CA LEU A 178 -6.46 17.79 4.40
C LEU A 178 -5.02 18.26 4.18
N ILE A 179 -4.59 18.44 2.93
CA ILE A 179 -3.26 18.93 2.57
C ILE A 179 -3.01 20.31 3.16
N GLU A 180 -3.96 21.25 3.01
CA GLU A 180 -3.86 22.60 3.57
C GLU A 180 -3.64 22.54 5.08
N ARG A 181 -4.42 21.72 5.78
CA ARG A 181 -4.40 21.62 7.24
C ARG A 181 -3.19 20.91 7.83
N ILE A 182 -2.55 20.00 7.10
CA ILE A 182 -1.33 19.31 7.58
C ILE A 182 -0.05 20.04 7.17
N SER A 183 -0.14 21.01 6.26
CA SER A 183 0.99 21.83 5.82
C SER A 183 1.15 23.12 6.63
N SER A 184 0.14 23.48 7.43
CA SER A 184 0.12 24.63 8.35
C SER A 184 0.73 24.29 9.71
#